data_AF-A0A7L4QT18-F1
#
_entry.id   AF-A0A7L4QT18-F1
#
_cell.length_a   1.000
_cell.length_b   1.000
_cell.length_c   1.000
_cell.angle_alpha   90.00
_cell.angle_beta   90.00
_cell.angle_gamma   90.00
#
_symmetry.space_group_name_H-M   'P 1'
#
loop_
_entity.id
_entity.type
_entity.pdbx_description
1 polymer ?
#
loop_
_entity_poly.entity_id
_entity_poly.type
_entity_poly.pdbx_seq_one_letter_code
_entity_poly.pdbx_strand_id
1 'polypeptide(L)'
;MNVECYDPEGAAVYEMILRQILQDVQVTRAVKDVQIYADPREPVFIIVVQTEKTSPPILLDDFAQYKYDDEANEAFIRIKDEKYLPALLKKLWEVEGRNKIHQPSRMEVVIDDPQHSLEKMVVVDPKQDLKRKVYDALFRIIPEGFRVVDHHSEDDIIALTCTDEVMQDKWIAKSREIIARMKNPT
;
A
#
# COMPACT_ATOMS: atom_id res chain seq x y z
N MET A 1 15.21 2.30 12.10
CA MET A 1 15.93 1.97 10.84
C MET A 1 17.30 1.46 11.20
N ASN A 2 17.64 0.27 10.71
CA ASN A 2 18.94 -0.36 10.88
C ASN A 2 19.35 -1.05 9.57
N VAL A 3 20.62 -0.96 9.19
CA VAL A 3 21.16 -1.52 7.95
C VAL A 3 22.32 -2.44 8.32
N GLU A 4 22.08 -3.75 8.30
CA GLU A 4 23.10 -4.78 8.47
C GLU A 4 23.83 -4.99 7.13
N CYS A 5 25.02 -4.41 6.98
CA CYS A 5 25.86 -4.56 5.79
C CYS A 5 27.34 -4.70 6.18
N TYR A 6 28.09 -5.51 5.43
CA TYR A 6 29.54 -5.64 5.62
C TYR A 6 30.34 -4.45 5.08
N ASP A 7 29.71 -3.62 4.24
CA ASP A 7 30.23 -2.34 3.77
C ASP A 7 29.51 -1.18 4.49
N PRO A 8 30.18 -0.49 5.45
CA PRO A 8 29.60 0.61 6.19
C PRO A 8 29.25 1.83 5.32
N GLU A 9 30.00 2.09 4.24
CA GLU A 9 29.71 3.21 3.34
C GLU A 9 28.43 2.91 2.53
N GLY A 10 28.34 1.70 1.96
CA GLY A 10 27.12 1.21 1.33
C GLY A 10 25.91 1.24 2.25
N ALA A 11 26.08 0.89 3.53
CA ALA A 11 25.00 0.95 4.53
C ALA A 11 24.42 2.37 4.68
N ALA A 12 25.30 3.37 4.81
CA ALA A 12 24.90 4.78 4.94
C ALA A 12 24.21 5.30 3.67
N VAL A 13 24.67 4.84 2.49
CA VAL A 13 24.05 5.18 1.21
C VAL A 13 22.64 4.59 1.11
N TYR A 14 22.43 3.31 1.45
CA TYR A 14 21.09 2.71 1.45
C TYR A 14 20.13 3.41 2.39
N GLU A 15 20.58 3.75 3.61
CA GLU A 15 19.79 4.51 4.56
C GLU A 15 19.36 5.87 3.97
N MET A 16 20.30 6.62 3.38
CA MET A 16 20.03 7.94 2.80
C MET A 16 19.03 7.84 1.64
N ILE A 17 19.25 6.93 0.69
CA ILE A 17 18.38 6.75 -0.48
C ILE A 17 16.99 6.31 -0.03
N LEU A 18 16.89 5.35 0.89
CA LEU A 18 15.58 4.90 1.38
C LEU A 18 14.82 6.04 2.06
N ARG A 19 15.47 6.86 2.89
CA ARG A 19 14.82 8.01 3.53
C ARG A 19 14.22 8.98 2.50
N GLN A 20 14.96 9.26 1.43
CA GLN A 20 14.47 10.09 0.33
C GLN A 20 13.26 9.44 -0.36
N ILE A 21 13.35 8.16 -0.71
CA ILE A 21 12.26 7.43 -1.36
C ILE A 21 10.99 7.42 -0.49
N LEU A 22 11.11 7.14 0.81
CA LEU A 22 9.98 7.13 1.75
C LEU A 22 9.31 8.50 1.86
N GLN A 23 10.09 9.58 1.77
CA GLN A 23 9.57 10.96 1.71
C GLN A 23 8.82 11.22 0.39
N ASP A 24 9.37 10.79 -0.74
CA ASP A 24 8.78 10.99 -2.07
C ASP A 24 7.42 10.28 -2.20
N VAL A 25 7.29 9.07 -1.66
CA VAL A 25 5.99 8.34 -1.64
C VAL A 25 5.08 8.76 -0.47
N GLN A 26 5.55 9.67 0.39
CA GLN A 26 4.82 10.24 1.53
C GLN A 26 4.40 9.20 2.59
N VAL A 27 5.29 8.28 2.95
CA VAL A 27 5.00 7.25 3.99
C VAL A 27 5.89 7.35 5.22
N THR A 28 6.80 8.33 5.30
CA THR A 28 7.76 8.47 6.41
C THR A 28 7.13 8.37 7.80
N ARG A 29 5.93 8.96 8.00
CA ARG A 29 5.22 8.92 9.30
C ARG A 29 4.50 7.61 9.58
N ALA A 30 4.26 6.82 8.55
CA ALA A 30 3.55 5.55 8.63
C ALA A 30 4.51 4.35 8.68
N VAL A 31 5.83 4.59 8.63
CA VAL A 31 6.87 3.58 8.81
C VAL A 31 7.36 3.66 10.25
N LYS A 32 7.16 2.57 10.99
CA LYS A 32 7.55 2.41 12.39
C LYS A 32 9.01 1.99 12.51
N ASP A 33 9.41 0.97 11.76
CA ASP A 33 10.80 0.53 11.70
C ASP A 33 11.15 -0.06 10.33
N VAL A 34 12.44 -0.05 10.00
CA VAL A 34 12.98 -0.67 8.79
C VAL A 34 14.26 -1.40 9.14
N GLN A 35 14.40 -2.62 8.64
CA GLN A 35 15.61 -3.42 8.71
C GLN A 35 16.04 -3.74 7.28
N ILE A 36 17.27 -3.37 6.92
CA ILE A 36 17.91 -3.79 5.68
C ILE A 36 19.02 -4.77 6.03
N TYR A 37 19.14 -5.85 5.26
CA TYR A 37 20.29 -6.73 5.26
C TYR A 37 20.83 -6.83 3.83
N ALA A 38 22.11 -6.50 3.65
CA ALA A 38 22.81 -6.63 2.38
C ALA A 38 24.21 -7.19 2.63
N ASP A 39 24.65 -8.15 1.82
CA ASP A 39 26.02 -8.66 1.90
C ASP A 39 26.68 -8.49 0.53
N PRO A 40 27.72 -7.67 0.35
CA PRO A 40 28.37 -7.55 -0.97
C PRO A 40 29.07 -8.84 -1.42
N ARG A 41 29.23 -9.85 -0.55
CA ARG A 41 29.89 -11.13 -0.85
C ARG A 41 28.89 -12.21 -1.28
N GLU A 42 27.59 -12.00 -1.05
CA GLU A 42 26.51 -12.86 -1.52
C GLU A 42 25.49 -11.98 -2.24
N PRO A 43 24.97 -12.31 -3.42
CA PRO A 43 24.06 -11.41 -4.12
C PRO A 43 22.65 -11.39 -3.49
N VAL A 44 22.52 -10.82 -2.29
CA VAL A 44 21.29 -10.79 -1.51
C VAL A 44 21.05 -9.41 -0.94
N PHE A 45 19.81 -8.94 -1.11
CA PHE A 45 19.30 -7.71 -0.54
C PHE A 45 17.95 -8.00 0.09
N ILE A 46 17.83 -7.78 1.39
CA ILE A 46 16.61 -7.99 2.14
C ILE A 46 16.21 -6.67 2.77
N ILE A 47 14.95 -6.30 2.60
CA ILE A 47 14.38 -5.13 3.27
C ILE A 47 13.07 -5.53 3.92
N VAL A 48 12.94 -5.23 5.21
CA VAL A 48 11.75 -5.49 6.01
C VAL A 48 11.29 -4.17 6.61
N VAL A 49 10.03 -3.82 6.38
CA VAL A 49 9.39 -2.60 6.87
C VAL A 49 8.25 -2.99 7.78
N GLN A 50 8.24 -2.40 8.98
CA GLN A 50 7.10 -2.38 9.87
C GLN A 50 6.38 -1.05 9.72
N THR A 51 5.08 -1.09 9.44
CA THR A 51 4.23 0.08 9.33
C THR A 51 3.47 0.36 10.63
N GLU A 52 3.05 1.61 10.81
CA GLU A 52 2.06 1.96 11.83
C GLU A 52 0.69 1.35 11.49
N LYS A 53 -0.14 1.18 12.53
CA LYS A 53 -1.54 0.77 12.32
C LYS A 53 -2.29 1.88 11.59
N THR A 54 -3.05 1.50 10.58
CA THR A 54 -3.90 2.43 9.84
C THR A 54 -5.30 2.52 10.45
N SER A 55 -6.00 3.62 10.14
CA SER A 55 -7.44 3.71 10.36
C SER A 55 -8.19 2.60 9.61
N PRO A 56 -9.38 2.19 10.08
CA PRO A 56 -10.21 1.23 9.37
C PRO A 56 -10.64 1.77 7.99
N PRO A 57 -11.02 0.88 7.05
CA PRO A 57 -11.61 1.30 5.78
C PRO A 57 -12.85 2.16 5.98
N ILE A 58 -13.06 3.12 5.08
CA ILE A 58 -14.26 3.96 5.03
C ILE A 58 -15.20 3.37 3.98
N LEU A 59 -16.38 2.97 4.44
CA LEU A 59 -17.46 2.45 3.61
C LEU A 59 -18.33 3.60 3.08
N LEU A 60 -19.01 3.36 1.96
CA LEU A 60 -20.00 4.30 1.43
C LEU A 60 -21.08 4.64 2.49
N ASP A 61 -21.52 3.63 3.23
CA ASP A 61 -22.53 3.76 4.29
C ASP A 61 -22.10 4.71 5.44
N ASP A 62 -20.80 4.93 5.63
CA ASP A 62 -20.27 5.79 6.70
C ASP A 62 -20.53 7.28 6.44
N PHE A 63 -20.64 7.68 5.17
CA PHE A 63 -20.72 9.10 4.79
C PHE A 63 -21.78 9.43 3.73
N ALA A 64 -22.56 8.45 3.27
CA ALA A 64 -23.62 8.64 2.30
C ALA A 64 -24.85 7.76 2.58
N GLN A 65 -25.92 8.03 1.86
CA GLN A 65 -27.09 7.15 1.71
C GLN A 65 -27.31 6.92 0.23
N TYR A 66 -27.82 5.76 -0.16
CA TYR A 66 -28.14 5.49 -1.54
C TYR A 66 -29.51 4.82 -1.69
N LYS A 67 -30.07 4.95 -2.89
CA LYS A 67 -31.32 4.34 -3.30
C LYS A 67 -31.20 3.90 -4.76
N TYR A 68 -31.75 2.75 -5.08
CA TYR A 68 -31.91 2.32 -6.46
C TYR A 68 -33.31 2.74 -6.94
N ASP A 69 -33.37 3.22 -8.17
CA ASP A 69 -34.59 3.47 -8.91
C ASP A 69 -34.67 2.42 -10.02
N ASP A 70 -35.47 1.38 -9.79
CA ASP A 70 -35.63 0.27 -10.72
C ASP A 70 -36.40 0.68 -12.00
N GLU A 71 -37.19 1.75 -11.95
CA GLU A 71 -37.95 2.24 -13.12
C GLU A 71 -37.03 2.99 -14.09
N ALA A 72 -36.14 3.83 -13.56
CA ALA A 72 -35.14 4.57 -14.33
C ALA A 72 -33.85 3.77 -14.60
N ASN A 73 -33.66 2.64 -13.90
CA ASN A 73 -32.40 1.89 -13.85
C ASN A 73 -31.22 2.77 -13.42
N GLU A 74 -31.43 3.55 -12.36
CA GLU A 74 -30.46 4.51 -11.82
C GLU A 74 -30.19 4.24 -10.33
N ALA A 75 -29.01 4.64 -9.83
CA ALA A 75 -28.75 4.72 -8.40
C ALA A 75 -28.45 6.16 -7.98
N PHE A 76 -29.14 6.61 -6.94
CA PHE A 76 -28.96 7.93 -6.35
C PHE A 76 -28.19 7.83 -5.05
N ILE A 77 -27.05 8.50 -4.97
CA ILE A 77 -26.24 8.63 -3.76
C ILE A 77 -26.36 10.04 -3.22
N ARG A 78 -26.84 10.16 -1.99
CA ARG A 78 -26.88 11.39 -1.21
C ARG A 78 -25.76 11.41 -0.19
N ILE A 79 -24.84 12.36 -0.34
CA ILE A 79 -23.67 12.54 0.51
C ILE A 79 -24.04 13.31 1.78
N LYS A 80 -23.49 12.87 2.92
CA LYS A 80 -23.61 13.52 4.24
C LYS A 80 -22.32 14.23 4.65
N ASP A 81 -21.16 13.64 4.30
CA ASP A 81 -19.84 14.22 4.52
C ASP A 81 -19.06 14.29 3.20
N GLU A 82 -18.82 15.51 2.72
CA GLU A 82 -18.14 15.78 1.45
C GLU A 82 -16.65 15.41 1.45
N LYS A 83 -16.05 15.19 2.62
CA LYS A 83 -14.62 14.88 2.77
C LYS A 83 -14.19 13.72 1.86
N TYR A 84 -15.05 12.73 1.66
CA TYR A 84 -14.75 11.52 0.89
C TYR A 84 -15.32 11.54 -0.53
N LEU A 85 -16.02 12.60 -0.93
CA LEU A 85 -16.62 12.72 -2.26
C LEU A 85 -15.60 12.54 -3.41
N PRO A 86 -14.39 13.15 -3.38
CA PRO A 86 -13.41 12.93 -4.44
C PRO A 86 -12.97 11.46 -4.56
N ALA A 87 -12.82 10.78 -3.41
CA ALA A 87 -12.45 9.36 -3.38
C ALA A 87 -13.59 8.48 -3.90
N LEU A 88 -14.84 8.79 -3.54
CA LEU A 88 -16.02 8.12 -4.06
C LEU A 88 -16.12 8.24 -5.57
N LEU A 89 -16.00 9.45 -6.12
CA LEU A 89 -16.09 9.66 -7.57
C LEU A 89 -15.01 8.88 -8.31
N LYS A 90 -13.76 8.91 -7.81
CA LYS A 90 -12.68 8.11 -8.37
C LYS A 90 -13.02 6.61 -8.37
N LYS A 91 -13.53 6.09 -7.24
CA LYS A 91 -13.91 4.69 -7.10
C LYS A 91 -15.04 4.31 -8.07
N LEU A 92 -16.07 5.14 -8.17
CA LEU A 92 -17.19 4.92 -9.08
C LEU A 92 -16.75 4.97 -10.55
N TRP A 93 -15.86 5.89 -10.93
CA TRP A 93 -15.30 5.91 -12.28
C TRP A 93 -14.49 4.66 -12.61
N GLU A 94 -13.81 4.07 -11.63
CA GLU A 94 -13.03 2.84 -11.81
C GLU A 94 -13.93 1.61 -11.97
N VAL A 95 -15.03 1.51 -11.20
CA VAL A 95 -15.89 0.31 -11.20
C VAL A 95 -17.05 0.40 -12.18
N GLU A 96 -17.75 1.53 -12.27
CA GLU A 96 -18.88 1.72 -13.20
C GLU A 96 -18.45 2.28 -14.56
N GLY A 97 -17.38 3.08 -14.57
CA GLY A 97 -16.97 3.83 -15.75
C GLY A 97 -17.44 5.28 -15.72
N ARG A 98 -16.57 6.19 -16.17
CA ARG A 98 -16.75 7.64 -16.03
C ARG A 98 -18.05 8.18 -16.65
N ASN A 99 -18.51 7.56 -17.73
CA ASN A 99 -19.61 8.06 -18.56
C ASN A 99 -20.98 7.91 -17.87
N LYS A 100 -21.08 6.99 -16.90
CA LYS A 100 -22.30 6.67 -16.17
C LYS A 100 -22.47 7.50 -14.89
N ILE A 101 -21.45 8.28 -14.52
CA ILE A 101 -21.40 8.96 -13.23
C ILE A 101 -21.69 10.44 -13.43
N HIS A 102 -22.83 10.88 -12.92
CA HIS A 102 -23.28 12.26 -12.95
C HIS A 102 -23.23 12.86 -11.54
N GLN A 103 -22.78 14.11 -11.45
CA GLN A 103 -22.73 14.85 -10.19
C GLN A 103 -23.55 16.14 -10.33
N PRO A 104 -24.87 16.08 -10.08
CA PRO A 104 -25.73 17.27 -10.16
C PRO A 104 -25.34 18.34 -9.14
N SER A 105 -24.84 17.93 -7.97
CA SER A 105 -24.41 18.82 -6.89
C SER A 105 -23.28 18.18 -6.06
N ARG A 106 -22.67 18.95 -5.15
CA ARG A 106 -21.66 18.39 -4.22
C ARG A 106 -22.24 17.34 -3.26
N MET A 107 -23.56 17.29 -3.13
CA MET A 107 -24.25 16.42 -2.19
C MET A 107 -24.89 15.21 -2.87
N GLU A 108 -24.81 15.12 -4.19
CA GLU A 108 -25.54 14.13 -4.97
C GLU A 108 -24.67 13.55 -6.08
N VAL A 109 -24.71 12.23 -6.20
CA VAL A 109 -24.13 11.48 -7.31
C VAL A 109 -25.22 10.57 -7.86
N VAL A 110 -25.35 10.52 -9.18
CA VAL A 110 -26.26 9.64 -9.90
C VAL A 110 -25.42 8.67 -10.73
N ILE A 111 -25.83 7.41 -10.73
CA ILE A 111 -25.19 6.33 -11.49
C ILE A 111 -26.24 5.76 -12.44
N ASP A 112 -25.98 5.88 -13.73
CA ASP A 112 -26.82 5.28 -14.76
C ASP A 112 -26.46 3.81 -14.93
N ASP A 113 -27.46 2.92 -14.98
CA ASP A 113 -27.27 1.48 -15.21
C ASP A 113 -26.21 0.86 -14.27
N PRO A 114 -26.41 0.94 -12.93
CA PRO A 114 -25.42 0.53 -11.94
C PRO A 114 -25.15 -0.99 -12.03
N GLN A 115 -23.89 -1.38 -12.20
CA GLN A 115 -23.49 -2.78 -12.34
C GLN A 115 -22.88 -3.36 -11.06
N HIS A 116 -22.41 -2.53 -10.13
CA HIS A 116 -21.82 -2.97 -8.86
C HIS A 116 -22.69 -2.58 -7.68
N SER A 117 -22.68 -3.43 -6.66
CA SER A 117 -23.39 -3.13 -5.40
C SER A 117 -22.73 -1.98 -4.65
N LEU A 118 -23.54 -1.02 -4.27
CA LEU A 118 -23.18 0.07 -3.36
C LEU A 118 -23.10 -0.37 -1.88
N GLU A 119 -23.71 -1.50 -1.51
CA GLU A 119 -23.72 -1.98 -0.13
C GLU A 119 -22.32 -2.35 0.35
N LYS A 120 -21.89 -1.79 1.49
CA LYS A 120 -20.55 -2.03 2.08
C LYS A 120 -19.41 -1.77 1.09
N MET A 121 -19.65 -0.92 0.08
CA MET A 121 -18.62 -0.52 -0.85
C MET A 121 -17.51 0.20 -0.09
N VAL A 122 -16.29 -0.34 -0.14
CA VAL A 122 -15.10 0.32 0.40
C VAL A 122 -14.70 1.45 -0.53
N VAL A 123 -14.74 2.68 -0.02
CA VAL A 123 -14.40 3.89 -0.77
C VAL A 123 -12.95 4.30 -0.51
N VAL A 124 -12.51 4.21 0.75
CA VAL A 124 -11.12 4.47 1.13
C VAL A 124 -10.61 3.27 1.92
N ASP A 125 -9.47 2.73 1.52
CA ASP A 125 -8.78 1.68 2.26
C ASP A 125 -7.37 2.19 2.64
N PRO A 126 -7.22 2.83 3.81
CA PRO A 126 -5.93 3.35 4.26
C PRO A 126 -4.85 2.28 4.35
N LYS A 127 -5.21 1.04 4.67
CA LYS A 127 -4.27 -0.08 4.78
C LYS A 127 -3.73 -0.46 3.41
N GLN A 128 -4.60 -0.61 2.41
CA GLN A 128 -4.16 -0.92 1.05
C GLN A 128 -3.38 0.23 0.42
N ASP A 129 -3.80 1.47 0.61
CA ASP A 129 -3.09 2.64 0.09
C ASP A 129 -1.68 2.74 0.68
N LEU A 130 -1.53 2.54 1.99
CA LEU A 130 -0.22 2.51 2.64
C LEU A 130 0.63 1.36 2.10
N LYS A 131 0.07 0.14 2.05
CA LYS A 131 0.76 -1.05 1.52
C LYS A 131 1.27 -0.82 0.09
N ARG A 132 0.46 -0.23 -0.79
CA ARG A 132 0.85 0.11 -2.17
C ARG A 132 2.04 1.07 -2.20
N LYS A 133 2.00 2.14 -1.39
CA LYS A 133 3.08 3.14 -1.32
C LYS A 133 4.36 2.55 -0.73
N VAL A 134 4.26 1.68 0.27
CA VAL A 134 5.44 0.99 0.84
C VAL A 134 6.05 0.07 -0.22
N TYR A 135 5.26 -0.73 -0.94
CA TYR A 135 5.81 -1.53 -2.04
C TYR A 135 6.48 -0.67 -3.11
N ASP A 136 5.88 0.44 -3.52
CA ASP A 136 6.50 1.38 -4.46
C ASP A 136 7.88 1.84 -3.95
N ALA A 137 7.99 2.20 -2.67
CA ALA A 137 9.29 2.52 -2.09
C ALA A 137 10.27 1.35 -2.10
N LEU A 138 9.81 0.16 -1.71
CA LEU A 138 10.64 -1.05 -1.64
C LEU A 138 11.16 -1.48 -3.01
N PHE A 139 10.37 -1.36 -4.06
CA PHE A 139 10.81 -1.68 -5.42
C PHE A 139 11.83 -0.68 -5.96
N ARG A 140 11.78 0.59 -5.55
CA ARG A 140 12.73 1.63 -5.99
C ARG A 140 14.12 1.52 -5.37
N ILE A 141 14.24 0.90 -4.19
CA ILE A 141 15.52 0.73 -3.49
C ILE A 141 16.23 -0.59 -3.87
N ILE A 142 15.59 -1.46 -4.64
CA ILE A 142 16.21 -2.72 -5.09
C ILE A 142 17.48 -2.41 -5.88
N PRO A 143 18.62 -3.06 -5.57
CA PRO A 143 19.86 -2.88 -6.32
C PRO A 143 19.70 -3.23 -7.80
N GLU A 144 20.44 -2.54 -8.65
CA GLU A 144 20.43 -2.84 -10.08
C GLU A 144 20.87 -4.29 -10.34
N GLY A 145 20.22 -4.97 -11.29
CA GLY A 145 20.50 -6.36 -11.64
C GLY A 145 19.73 -7.40 -10.82
N PHE A 146 19.18 -7.02 -9.66
CA PHE A 146 18.42 -7.93 -8.80
C PHE A 146 17.00 -8.11 -9.37
N ARG A 147 16.78 -9.23 -10.05
CA ARG A 147 15.53 -9.51 -10.79
C ARG A 147 14.66 -10.56 -10.12
N VAL A 148 15.24 -11.38 -9.25
CA VAL A 148 14.49 -12.41 -8.52
C VAL A 148 14.07 -11.84 -7.18
N VAL A 149 12.76 -11.70 -7.00
CA VAL A 149 12.16 -11.06 -5.82
C VAL A 149 11.16 -12.03 -5.18
N ASP A 150 11.40 -12.36 -3.92
CA ASP A 150 10.41 -12.96 -3.03
C ASP A 150 9.79 -11.86 -2.17
N HIS A 151 8.47 -11.94 -1.97
CA HIS A 151 7.71 -10.94 -1.24
C HIS A 151 6.90 -11.59 -0.11
N HIS A 152 6.93 -10.98 1.06
CA HIS A 152 6.14 -11.39 2.20
C HIS A 152 5.39 -10.19 2.78
N SER A 153 4.10 -10.33 3.04
CA SER A 153 3.32 -9.31 3.72
C SER A 153 2.30 -9.94 4.65
N GLU A 154 2.39 -9.57 5.92
CA GLU A 154 1.54 -10.06 6.99
C GLU A 154 1.33 -8.93 8.00
N ASP A 155 0.07 -8.65 8.35
CA ASP A 155 -0.31 -7.58 9.26
C ASP A 155 0.26 -6.20 8.90
N ASP A 156 1.22 -5.72 9.70
CA ASP A 156 1.94 -4.46 9.60
C ASP A 156 3.37 -4.64 9.08
N ILE A 157 3.74 -5.85 8.64
CA ILE A 157 5.06 -6.17 8.09
C ILE A 157 4.98 -6.36 6.57
N ILE A 158 5.93 -5.75 5.87
CA ILE A 158 6.17 -5.97 4.43
C ILE A 158 7.66 -6.22 4.26
N ALA A 159 8.02 -7.33 3.62
CA ALA A 159 9.39 -7.72 3.34
C ALA A 159 9.60 -8.05 1.87
N LEU A 160 10.76 -7.67 1.33
CA LEU A 160 11.29 -8.15 0.05
C LEU A 160 12.63 -8.83 0.29
N THR A 161 12.83 -9.97 -0.36
CA THR A 161 14.12 -10.66 -0.48
C THR A 161 14.48 -10.67 -1.96
N CYS A 162 15.58 -10.04 -2.32
CA CYS A 162 15.98 -9.81 -3.70
C CYS A 162 17.37 -10.41 -3.97
N THR A 163 17.59 -10.91 -5.18
CA THR A 163 18.87 -11.44 -5.66
C THR A 163 18.98 -11.33 -7.19
N ASP A 164 20.19 -11.34 -7.73
CA ASP A 164 20.45 -11.47 -9.17
C ASP A 164 20.67 -12.94 -9.61
N GLU A 165 20.71 -13.87 -8.65
CA GLU A 165 20.86 -15.32 -8.85
C GLU A 165 19.56 -16.08 -8.57
N VAL A 166 19.63 -17.42 -8.56
CA VAL A 166 18.52 -18.27 -8.11
C VAL A 166 18.33 -18.10 -6.60
N MET A 167 17.10 -17.80 -6.17
CA MET A 167 16.73 -17.63 -4.77
C MET A 167 17.10 -18.86 -3.93
N GLN A 168 17.86 -18.65 -2.85
CA GLN A 168 18.29 -19.70 -1.92
C GLN A 168 17.48 -19.69 -0.63
N ASP A 169 17.19 -20.87 -0.09
CA ASP A 169 16.42 -21.04 1.16
C ASP A 169 17.04 -20.29 2.36
N LYS A 170 18.38 -20.19 2.40
CA LYS A 170 19.10 -19.46 3.46
C LYS A 170 18.73 -17.97 3.51
N TRP A 171 18.46 -17.35 2.34
CA TRP A 171 18.08 -15.94 2.26
C TRP A 171 16.64 -15.73 2.71
N ILE A 172 15.74 -16.65 2.35
CA ILE A 172 14.36 -16.66 2.86
C ILE A 172 14.35 -16.87 4.38
N ALA A 173 15.18 -17.78 4.90
CA ALA A 173 15.33 -18.01 6.33
C ALA A 173 15.83 -16.73 7.05
N LYS A 174 16.83 -16.04 6.48
CA LYS A 174 17.32 -14.77 7.03
C LYS A 174 16.24 -13.69 7.04
N SER A 175 15.44 -13.59 5.97
CA SER A 175 14.29 -12.67 5.91
C SER A 175 13.28 -12.94 7.03
N ARG A 176 12.92 -14.22 7.26
CA ARG A 176 12.03 -14.64 8.35
C ARG A 176 12.60 -14.37 9.74
N GLU A 177 13.91 -14.55 9.93
CA GLU A 177 14.60 -14.19 11.18
C GLU A 177 14.47 -12.69 11.46
N ILE A 178 14.70 -11.84 10.46
CA ILE A 178 14.54 -10.38 10.59
C ILE A 178 13.09 -10.03 10.97
N ILE A 179 12.10 -10.61 10.29
CA ILE A 179 10.68 -10.41 10.59
C ILE A 179 10.36 -10.80 12.04
N ALA A 180 10.85 -11.96 12.51
CA ALA A 180 10.60 -12.43 13.87
C ALA A 180 11.20 -11.50 14.93
N ARG A 181 12.42 -10.97 14.70
CA ARG A 181 13.05 -9.97 15.58
C ARG A 181 12.23 -8.68 15.64
N MET A 182 11.68 -8.21 14.51
CA MET A 182 10.85 -7.00 14.48
C MET A 182 9.50 -7.18 15.18
N LYS A 183 8.89 -8.36 15.10
CA LYS A 183 7.62 -8.65 15.79
C LYS A 183 7.78 -8.77 17.30
N ASN A 184 8.93 -9.25 17.77
CA ASN A 184 9.23 -9.44 19.20
C ASN A 184 10.49 -8.64 19.61
N PRO A 185 10.41 -7.30 19.67
CA PRO A 185 11.52 -6.49 20.13
C PRO A 185 11.78 -6.79 21.61
N THR A 186 13.00 -7.23 21.91
CA THR A 186 13.51 -7.47 23.29
C THR A 186 13.48 -6.19 24.12
#